data_AF-A0A238U595-F1
#
_entry.id   AF-A0A238U595-F1
#
_cell.length_a   1.000
_cell.length_b   1.000
_cell.length_c   1.000
_cell.angle_alpha   90.00
_cell.angle_beta   90.00
_cell.angle_gamma   90.00
#
_symmetry.space_group_name_H-M   'P 1'
#
loop_
_entity.id
_entity.type
_entity.pdbx_description
1 polymer ?
#
loop_
_entity_poly.entity_id
_entity_poly.type
_entity_poly.pdbx_seq_one_letter_code
_entity_poly.pdbx_strand_id
1 'polypeptide(L)'
;MDQKEIKYSEFYELVFKSLPNFRKIKVFDEYKDEINDGFSAIVILSELARKMMRETENGNEKVADKLFGIVEKVLVDFPNSGIASLIGTDFIVSILEYPMEKELKISILKKMGKETLRCYEISKKGYREIFK
;
A
#
# COMPACT_ATOMS: atom_id res chain seq x y z
N MET A 1 10.43 -17.95 -19.59
CA MET A 1 10.20 -17.89 -18.12
C MET A 1 8.77 -17.49 -17.95
N ASP A 2 7.90 -18.40 -17.49
CA ASP A 2 6.55 -18.02 -17.09
C ASP A 2 6.67 -17.01 -15.95
N GLN A 3 6.18 -15.79 -16.20
CA GLN A 3 6.23 -14.74 -15.20
C GLN A 3 5.22 -15.09 -14.10
N LYS A 4 5.68 -15.09 -12.86
CA LYS A 4 4.84 -15.35 -11.71
C LYS A 4 3.96 -14.12 -11.48
N GLU A 5 2.65 -14.28 -11.67
CA GLU A 5 1.67 -13.23 -11.40
C GLU A 5 0.89 -13.53 -10.11
N ILE A 6 0.44 -12.47 -9.44
CA ILE A 6 -0.52 -12.52 -8.35
C ILE A 6 -1.73 -11.67 -8.76
N LYS A 7 -2.93 -12.20 -8.56
CA LYS A 7 -4.17 -11.46 -8.84
C LYS A 7 -4.42 -10.42 -7.75
N TYR A 8 -5.18 -9.38 -8.07
CA TYR A 8 -5.53 -8.32 -7.11
C TYR A 8 -6.31 -8.89 -5.93
N SER A 9 -7.31 -9.73 -6.20
CA SER A 9 -8.06 -10.47 -5.17
C SER A 9 -7.16 -11.29 -4.24
N GLU A 10 -6.13 -11.97 -4.75
CA GLU A 10 -5.19 -12.73 -3.92
C GLU A 10 -4.36 -11.81 -3.02
N PHE A 11 -3.91 -10.67 -3.53
CA PHE A 11 -3.24 -9.65 -2.73
C PHE A 11 -4.16 -9.13 -1.61
N TYR A 12 -5.42 -8.80 -1.92
CA TYR A 12 -6.36 -8.30 -0.91
C TYR A 12 -6.68 -9.33 0.16
N GLU A 13 -6.77 -10.62 -0.19
CA GLU A 13 -6.94 -11.68 0.81
C GLU A 13 -5.72 -11.81 1.74
N LEU A 14 -4.49 -11.60 1.24
CA LEU A 14 -3.31 -11.52 2.11
C LEU A 14 -3.41 -10.36 3.10
N VAL A 15 -3.90 -9.20 2.64
CA VAL A 15 -4.18 -8.03 3.48
C VAL A 15 -5.22 -8.37 4.53
N PHE A 16 -6.38 -8.91 4.14
CA PHE A 16 -7.48 -9.19 5.07
C PHE A 16 -7.16 -10.28 6.08
N LYS A 17 -6.35 -11.28 5.70
CA LYS A 17 -5.87 -12.29 6.65
C LYS A 17 -5.03 -11.68 7.77
N SER A 18 -4.25 -10.64 7.46
CA SER A 18 -3.34 -10.00 8.43
C SER A 18 -3.98 -8.81 9.17
N LEU A 19 -4.91 -8.13 8.47
CA LEU A 19 -5.62 -6.92 8.88
C LEU A 19 -7.14 -7.08 8.58
N PRO A 20 -7.88 -7.92 9.32
CA PRO A 20 -9.29 -8.23 8.99
C PRO A 20 -10.21 -7.00 8.94
N ASN A 21 -9.92 -5.98 9.75
CA ASN A 21 -10.70 -4.74 9.77
C ASN A 21 -10.59 -3.94 8.46
N PHE A 22 -9.58 -4.19 7.63
CA PHE A 22 -9.42 -3.50 6.35
C PHE A 22 -10.47 -3.91 5.32
N ARG A 23 -11.12 -5.08 5.49
CA ARG A 23 -12.26 -5.47 4.65
C ARG A 23 -13.46 -4.53 4.81
N LYS A 24 -13.51 -3.76 5.90
CA LYS A 24 -14.58 -2.79 6.19
C LYS A 24 -14.32 -1.40 5.59
N ILE A 25 -13.24 -1.21 4.83
CA ILE A 25 -13.01 0.06 4.13
C ILE A 25 -14.03 0.13 2.99
N LYS A 26 -14.80 1.23 2.95
CA LYS A 26 -15.93 1.43 2.04
C LYS A 26 -15.64 1.12 0.56
N VAL A 27 -14.43 1.39 0.09
CA VAL A 27 -14.04 1.13 -1.31
C VAL A 27 -14.13 -0.35 -1.70
N PHE A 28 -14.02 -1.29 -0.76
CA PHE A 28 -14.19 -2.70 -1.07
C PHE A 28 -15.65 -3.08 -1.32
N ASP A 29 -16.61 -2.37 -0.72
CA ASP A 29 -18.03 -2.55 -1.01
C ASP A 29 -18.41 -1.86 -2.33
N GLU A 30 -17.84 -0.67 -2.60
CA GLU A 30 -18.09 0.11 -3.81
C GLU A 30 -17.56 -0.58 -5.08
N TYR A 31 -16.39 -1.21 -5.00
CA TYR A 31 -15.72 -1.86 -6.14
C TYR A 31 -15.73 -3.39 -6.05
N LYS A 32 -16.65 -3.98 -5.29
CA LYS A 32 -16.69 -5.44 -5.04
C LYS A 32 -16.75 -6.27 -6.34
N ASP A 33 -17.50 -5.80 -7.34
CA ASP A 33 -17.74 -6.50 -8.61
C ASP A 33 -16.58 -6.24 -9.62
N GLU A 34 -15.70 -5.30 -9.30
CA GLU A 34 -14.59 -4.83 -10.14
C GLU A 34 -13.23 -5.03 -9.44
N ILE A 35 -13.17 -5.89 -8.42
CA ILE A 35 -11.98 -6.03 -7.57
C ILE A 35 -10.71 -6.51 -8.29
N ASN A 36 -10.85 -7.08 -9.49
CA ASN A 36 -9.72 -7.48 -10.33
C ASN A 36 -9.45 -6.51 -11.50
N ASP A 37 -10.16 -5.38 -11.55
CA ASP A 37 -9.92 -4.32 -12.52
C ASP A 37 -8.78 -3.40 -12.07
N GLY A 38 -7.98 -2.92 -13.04
CA GLY A 38 -6.81 -2.08 -12.78
C GLY A 38 -7.13 -0.71 -12.21
N PHE A 39 -8.23 -0.10 -12.67
CA PHE A 39 -8.67 1.20 -12.15
C PHE A 39 -9.20 1.07 -10.72
N SER A 40 -10.01 0.05 -10.45
CA SER A 40 -10.46 -0.27 -9.10
C SER A 40 -9.28 -0.51 -8.14
N ALA A 41 -8.24 -1.21 -8.62
CA ALA A 41 -7.06 -1.48 -7.82
C ALA A 41 -6.30 -0.21 -7.40
N ILE A 42 -6.23 0.82 -8.25
CA ILE A 42 -5.64 2.13 -7.93
C ILE A 42 -6.36 2.77 -6.73
N VAL A 43 -7.69 2.82 -6.79
CA VAL A 43 -8.52 3.44 -5.74
C VAL A 43 -8.38 2.67 -4.43
N ILE A 44 -8.45 1.33 -4.50
CA ILE A 44 -8.33 0.46 -3.33
C ILE A 44 -6.95 0.60 -2.67
N LEU A 45 -5.87 0.53 -3.45
CA LEU A 45 -4.50 0.66 -2.94
C LEU A 45 -4.26 2.02 -2.26
N SER A 46 -4.80 3.08 -2.86
CA SER A 46 -4.73 4.43 -2.28
C SER A 46 -5.42 4.49 -0.92
N GLU A 47 -6.61 3.90 -0.78
CA GLU A 47 -7.31 3.87 0.52
C GLU A 47 -6.66 2.93 1.53
N LEU A 48 -6.04 1.83 1.11
CA LEU A 48 -5.22 0.98 1.98
C LEU A 48 -4.06 1.77 2.59
N ALA A 49 -3.33 2.52 1.77
CA ALA A 49 -2.26 3.41 2.23
C ALA A 49 -2.78 4.46 3.22
N ARG A 50 -3.84 5.21 2.85
CA ARG A 50 -4.42 6.24 3.74
C ARG A 50 -4.94 5.64 5.06
N LYS A 51 -5.57 4.46 5.02
CA LYS A 51 -6.04 3.77 6.22
C LYS A 51 -4.88 3.37 7.12
N MET A 52 -3.80 2.83 6.58
CA MET A 52 -2.58 2.52 7.33
C MET A 52 -2.00 3.78 7.99
N MET A 53 -1.89 4.88 7.26
CA MET A 53 -1.37 6.14 7.79
C MET A 53 -2.26 6.67 8.94
N ARG A 54 -3.58 6.67 8.77
CA ARG A 54 -4.55 7.04 9.82
C ARG A 54 -4.45 6.16 11.07
N GLU A 55 -4.37 4.84 10.90
CA GLU A 55 -4.24 3.93 12.03
C GLU A 55 -2.93 4.18 12.79
N THR A 56 -1.86 4.45 12.06
CA THR A 56 -0.55 4.71 12.67
C THR A 56 -0.52 6.05 13.42
N GLU A 57 -1.17 7.08 12.87
CA GLU A 57 -1.40 8.36 13.55
C GLU A 57 -2.18 8.21 14.86
N ASN A 58 -3.08 7.24 14.92
CA ASN A 58 -3.84 6.89 16.13
C ASN A 58 -3.08 5.92 17.07
N GLY A 59 -1.76 5.77 16.89
CA GLY A 59 -0.90 4.94 17.74
C GLY A 59 -0.89 3.45 17.41
N ASN A 60 -1.60 3.01 16.36
CA ASN A 60 -1.64 1.60 15.95
C ASN A 60 -0.56 1.27 14.92
N GLU A 61 0.71 1.44 15.30
CA GLU A 61 1.86 1.26 14.40
C GLU A 61 1.97 -0.16 13.82
N LYS A 62 1.43 -1.17 14.51
CA LYS A 62 1.44 -2.58 14.05
C LYS A 62 0.75 -2.76 12.70
N VAL A 63 -0.15 -1.84 12.33
CA VAL A 63 -0.82 -1.86 11.03
C VAL A 63 0.19 -1.57 9.91
N ALA A 64 1.08 -0.60 10.10
CA ALA A 64 2.14 -0.30 9.13
C ALA A 64 3.11 -1.47 8.97
N ASP A 65 3.55 -2.08 10.08
CA ASP A 65 4.46 -3.24 10.04
C ASP A 65 3.86 -4.39 9.20
N LYS A 66 2.57 -4.69 9.41
CA LYS A 66 1.87 -5.75 8.69
C LYS A 66 1.68 -5.41 7.21
N LEU A 67 1.21 -4.20 6.90
CA LEU A 67 0.90 -3.84 5.52
C LEU A 67 2.17 -3.71 4.68
N PHE A 68 3.23 -3.08 5.21
CA PHE A 68 4.51 -3.03 4.53
C PHE A 68 5.13 -4.41 4.36
N GLY A 69 4.99 -5.32 5.33
CA GLY A 69 5.46 -6.70 5.17
C GLY A 69 4.78 -7.44 4.00
N ILE A 70 3.49 -7.23 3.80
CA ILE A 70 2.75 -7.82 2.67
C ILE A 70 3.16 -7.17 1.36
N VAL A 71 3.24 -5.85 1.34
CA VAL A 71 3.66 -5.07 0.16
C VAL A 71 5.08 -5.44 -0.27
N GLU A 72 6.02 -5.50 0.66
CA GLU A 72 7.40 -5.91 0.38
C GLU A 72 7.45 -7.32 -0.21
N LYS A 73 6.71 -8.26 0.38
CA LYS A 73 6.62 -9.62 -0.14
C LYS A 73 6.11 -9.65 -1.59
N VAL A 74 5.11 -8.83 -1.93
CA VAL A 74 4.58 -8.76 -3.29
C VAL A 74 5.60 -8.20 -4.27
N LEU A 75 6.29 -7.13 -3.86
CA LEU A 75 7.35 -6.51 -4.67
C LEU A 75 8.53 -7.47 -4.91
N VAL A 76 8.85 -8.33 -3.95
CA VAL A 76 9.95 -9.31 -4.05
C VAL A 76 9.53 -10.56 -4.84
N ASP A 77 8.37 -11.16 -4.50
CA ASP A 77 7.96 -12.46 -5.05
C ASP A 77 7.27 -12.33 -6.41
N PHE A 78 6.68 -11.16 -6.71
CA PHE A 78 5.87 -10.91 -7.92
C PHE A 78 6.19 -9.54 -8.56
N PRO A 79 7.47 -9.20 -8.81
CA PRO A 79 7.89 -7.85 -9.20
C PRO A 79 7.29 -7.34 -10.51
N ASN A 80 6.90 -8.25 -11.41
CA ASN A 80 6.35 -7.90 -12.73
C ASN A 80 4.81 -7.95 -12.77
N SER A 81 4.15 -8.17 -11.64
CA SER A 81 2.68 -8.20 -11.58
C SER A 81 2.08 -6.80 -11.71
N GLY A 82 0.85 -6.72 -12.20
CA GLY A 82 0.09 -5.46 -12.23
C GLY A 82 -0.01 -4.82 -10.84
N ILE A 83 -0.21 -5.62 -9.80
CA ILE A 83 -0.32 -5.10 -8.43
C ILE A 83 1.01 -4.54 -7.92
N ALA A 84 2.14 -5.17 -8.26
CA ALA A 84 3.46 -4.65 -7.88
C ALA A 84 3.73 -3.29 -8.54
N SER A 85 3.29 -3.13 -9.79
CA SER A 85 3.37 -1.84 -10.49
C SER A 85 2.52 -0.77 -9.79
N LEU A 86 1.26 -1.08 -9.48
CA LEU A 86 0.35 -0.15 -8.81
C LEU A 86 0.73 0.14 -7.35
N ILE A 87 1.38 -0.79 -6.67
CA ILE A 87 2.00 -0.55 -5.37
C ILE A 87 3.11 0.49 -5.52
N GLY A 88 4.01 0.31 -6.49
CA GLY A 88 5.12 1.23 -6.74
C GLY A 88 4.68 2.66 -7.09
N THR A 89 3.46 2.83 -7.60
CA THR A 89 2.84 4.11 -7.93
C THR A 89 1.83 4.53 -6.86
N ASP A 90 0.58 4.10 -6.96
CA ASP A 90 -0.58 4.70 -6.30
C ASP A 90 -0.58 4.51 -4.77
N PHE A 91 -0.15 3.34 -4.30
CA PHE A 91 0.04 3.08 -2.87
C PHE A 91 1.13 3.98 -2.28
N ILE A 92 2.29 4.03 -2.92
CA ILE A 92 3.44 4.82 -2.47
C ILE A 92 3.19 6.33 -2.56
N VAL A 93 2.58 6.80 -3.65
CA VAL A 93 2.20 8.20 -3.83
C VAL A 93 1.19 8.61 -2.76
N SER A 94 0.22 7.75 -2.44
CA SER A 94 -0.72 8.01 -1.34
C SER A 94 -0.03 8.17 0.01
N ILE A 95 1.10 7.49 0.27
CA ILE A 95 1.91 7.70 1.48
C ILE A 95 2.66 9.03 1.42
N LEU A 96 3.25 9.36 0.26
CA LEU A 96 3.95 10.63 0.04
C LEU A 96 3.02 11.82 0.28
N GLU A 97 1.81 11.77 -0.26
CA GLU A 97 0.85 12.87 -0.21
C GLU A 97 -0.02 12.87 1.05
N TYR A 98 0.02 11.82 1.88
CA TYR A 98 -0.72 11.83 3.14
C TYR A 98 -0.15 12.90 4.09
N PRO A 99 -0.95 13.91 4.51
CA PRO A 99 -0.50 14.93 5.45
C PRO A 99 -0.30 14.31 6.83
N MET A 100 0.90 14.40 7.37
CA MET A 100 1.26 13.84 8.68
C MET A 100 2.43 14.61 9.30
N GLU A 101 2.52 14.58 10.64
CA GLU A 101 3.69 15.06 11.37
C GLU A 101 4.98 14.43 10.84
N LYS A 102 6.01 15.25 10.64
CA LYS A 102 7.26 14.84 9.99
C LYS A 102 7.95 13.69 10.73
N GLU A 103 8.05 13.78 12.05
CA GLU A 103 8.68 12.77 12.90
C GLU A 103 7.95 11.44 12.83
N LEU A 104 6.61 11.48 12.84
CA LEU A 104 5.79 10.28 12.71
C LEU A 104 5.95 9.66 11.32
N LYS A 105 5.94 10.47 10.26
CA LYS A 105 6.16 9.99 8.89
C LYS A 105 7.52 9.30 8.77
N ILE A 106 8.59 9.90 9.28
CA ILE A 106 9.92 9.28 9.32
C ILE A 106 9.90 7.96 10.09
N SER A 107 9.19 7.88 11.22
CA SER A 107 9.02 6.63 11.99
C SER A 107 8.36 5.53 11.15
N ILE A 108 7.31 5.87 10.40
CA ILE A 108 6.60 4.94 9.52
C ILE A 108 7.50 4.47 8.37
N LEU A 109 8.23 5.38 7.72
CA LEU A 109 9.11 5.04 6.59
C LEU A 109 10.22 4.06 6.98
N LYS A 110 10.71 4.09 8.24
CA LYS A 110 11.68 3.10 8.75
C LYS A 110 11.14 1.67 8.78
N LYS A 111 9.82 1.47 8.68
CA LYS A 111 9.17 0.16 8.62
C LYS A 111 9.10 -0.41 7.20
N MET A 112 9.40 0.40 6.17
CA MET A 112 9.44 -0.07 4.79
C MET A 112 10.57 -1.08 4.59
N GLY A 113 10.27 -2.16 3.86
CA GLY A 113 11.29 -3.06 3.34
C GLY A 113 12.12 -2.40 2.24
N LYS A 114 13.11 -3.13 1.73
CA LYS A 114 14.10 -2.62 0.77
C LYS A 114 13.43 -2.19 -0.54
N GLU A 115 12.57 -3.02 -1.12
CA GLU A 115 11.94 -2.70 -2.41
C GLU A 115 10.82 -1.67 -2.24
N THR A 116 10.09 -1.70 -1.13
CA THR A 116 9.09 -0.68 -0.78
C THR A 116 9.73 0.71 -0.66
N LEU A 117 10.86 0.80 0.07
CA LEU A 117 11.61 2.05 0.21
C LEU A 117 12.19 2.51 -1.13
N ARG A 118 12.65 1.57 -1.98
CA ARG A 118 13.12 1.90 -3.33
C ARG A 118 12.01 2.54 -4.17
N CYS A 119 10.80 1.98 -4.16
CA CYS A 119 9.65 2.59 -4.84
C CYS A 119 9.37 3.99 -4.31
N TYR A 120 9.42 4.18 -2.99
CA TYR A 120 9.27 5.47 -2.34
C TYR A 120 10.27 6.52 -2.85
N GLU A 121 11.56 6.20 -2.86
CA GLU A 121 12.62 7.10 -3.33
C GLU A 121 12.54 7.39 -4.85
N ILE A 122 12.06 6.44 -5.65
CA ILE A 122 11.77 6.68 -7.07
C ILE A 122 10.64 7.70 -7.21
N SER A 123 9.53 7.50 -6.49
CA SER A 123 8.35 8.35 -6.57
C SER A 123 8.62 9.78 -6.09
N LYS A 124 9.56 10.00 -5.16
CA LYS A 124 10.02 11.34 -4.75
C LYS A 124 10.61 12.20 -5.87
N LYS A 125 10.97 11.61 -7.01
CA LYS A 125 11.44 12.36 -8.19
C LYS A 125 10.31 13.06 -8.94
N GLY A 126 9.06 12.60 -8.76
CA GLY A 126 7.87 13.16 -9.40
C GLY A 126 6.84 13.75 -8.42
N TYR A 127 6.88 13.34 -7.15
CA TYR A 127 5.89 13.70 -6.14
C TYR A 127 6.56 14.32 -4.90
N ARG A 128 5.77 15.07 -4.11
CA ARG A 128 6.26 15.77 -2.92
C ARG A 128 5.68 15.17 -1.65
N GLU A 129 6.49 15.13 -0.61
CA GLU A 129 6.01 14.82 0.74
C GLU A 129 5.15 15.96 1.26
N ILE A 130 3.96 15.63 1.75
CA ILE A 130 3.08 16.57 2.47
C ILE A 130 3.24 16.35 3.98
N PHE A 131 3.37 17.45 4.72
CA PHE A 131 3.45 17.48 6.18
C PHE A 131 2.33 18.35 6.76
N LYS A 132 1.95 18.09 8.01
CA LYS A 132 1.00 18.92 8.77
C LYS A 132 1.70 20.15 9.38
#